data_AF-A0A4Y7TW51-F1
#
_entry.id   AF-A0A4Y7TW51-F1
#
_cell.length_a   1.000
_cell.length_b   1.000
_cell.length_c   1.000
_cell.angle_alpha   90.00
_cell.angle_beta   90.00
_cell.angle_gamma   90.00
#
_symmetry.space_group_name_H-M   'P 1'
#
loop_
_entity.id
_entity.type
_entity.pdbx_description
1 polymer ?
#
loop_
_entity_poly.entity_id
_entity_poly.type
_entity_poly.pdbx_seq_one_letter_code
_entity_poly.pdbx_strand_id
1 'polypeptide(L)'
;MGFLSMKARARKECQPERGSETGKSRIIGGRSRLGAQTSWEMFRTNVNHWSCSSITMAALDFKTAVKQEEDYLRSFYPTPADIPGCLNLFETWTGCNALRSQVKAIYRYGGRPRCSQKMDDFKFCLTLKALHPEEQREAWVRRRAEWWANRRITKSSEDVWDIRETPLDNYPPPLTFDEPLE
;
A
#
# COMPACT_ATOMS: atom_id res chain seq x y z
N MET A 1 6.21 14.88 -10.61
CA MET A 1 4.87 14.26 -10.57
C MET A 1 4.95 13.09 -9.61
N GLY A 2 4.64 13.34 -8.35
CA GLY A 2 4.83 12.39 -7.25
C GLY A 2 3.72 11.35 -7.25
N PHE A 3 4.10 10.08 -7.19
CA PHE A 3 3.19 8.96 -6.98
C PHE A 3 2.93 8.82 -5.48
N LEU A 4 1.80 9.35 -5.02
CA LEU A 4 1.25 8.98 -3.72
C LEU A 4 0.56 7.63 -3.90
N SER A 5 1.25 6.56 -3.50
CA SER A 5 0.61 5.28 -3.24
C SER A 5 -0.39 5.47 -2.11
N MET A 6 -1.66 5.67 -2.45
CA MET A 6 -2.76 5.61 -1.48
C MET A 6 -3.03 4.14 -1.16
N LYS A 7 -2.13 3.50 -0.40
CA LYS A 7 -2.49 2.32 0.37
C LYS A 7 -3.47 2.76 1.45
N ALA A 8 -4.55 2.00 1.63
CA ALA A 8 -5.39 2.10 2.82
C ALA A 8 -4.48 2.02 4.06
N ARG A 9 -4.49 3.08 4.86
CA ARG A 9 -3.72 3.16 6.09
C ARG A 9 -4.35 2.16 7.08
N ALA A 10 -3.70 1.04 7.33
CA ALA A 10 -4.04 0.18 8.45
C ALA A 10 -3.77 0.96 9.74
N ARG A 11 -4.81 1.58 10.29
CA ARG A 11 -4.80 2.06 11.67
C ARG A 11 -4.89 0.80 12.53
N LYS A 12 -3.88 0.53 13.35
CA LYS A 12 -4.00 -0.49 14.40
C LYS A 12 -5.04 0.02 15.40
N GLU A 13 -6.31 -0.32 15.20
CA GLU A 13 -7.31 -0.22 16.25
C GLU A 13 -7.12 -1.42 17.17
N CYS A 14 -6.38 -1.19 18.26
CA CYS A 14 -6.39 -2.09 19.40
C CYS A 14 -7.78 -1.95 20.03
N GLN A 15 -8.72 -2.81 19.65
CA GLN A 15 -10.00 -2.92 20.32
C GLN A 15 -9.78 -3.64 21.66
N PRO A 16 -10.19 -3.06 22.80
CA PRO A 16 -10.21 -3.80 24.05
C PRO A 16 -11.32 -4.87 24.00
N GLU A 17 -10.92 -6.12 24.20
CA GLU A 17 -11.83 -7.26 24.40
C GLU A 17 -12.81 -6.97 25.54
N ARG A 18 -14.11 -7.07 25.23
CA ARG A 18 -15.19 -6.88 26.20
C ARG A 18 -15.29 -8.13 27.08
N GLY A 19 -14.49 -8.16 28.15
CA GLY A 19 -14.58 -9.20 29.18
C GLY A 19 -15.98 -9.27 29.78
N SER A 20 -16.68 -10.38 29.57
CA SER A 20 -17.95 -10.70 30.19
C SER A 20 -17.70 -11.22 31.61
N GLU A 21 -17.70 -10.33 32.60
CA GLU A 21 -17.77 -10.72 34.00
C GLU A 21 -19.21 -10.65 34.50
N THR A 22 -19.89 -11.78 34.46
CA THR A 22 -21.07 -12.05 35.25
C THR A 22 -20.66 -12.22 36.72
N GLY A 23 -20.87 -11.19 37.54
CA GLY A 23 -20.56 -11.24 38.96
C GLY A 23 -21.46 -10.31 39.77
N LYS A 24 -22.57 -10.86 40.29
CA LYS A 24 -23.49 -10.22 41.25
C LYS A 24 -22.72 -9.62 42.43
N SER A 25 -23.00 -8.37 42.79
CA SER A 25 -23.00 -7.95 44.20
C SER A 25 -23.90 -6.75 44.47
N ARG A 26 -24.58 -6.89 45.60
CA ARG A 26 -25.77 -6.22 46.12
C ARG A 26 -25.49 -4.79 46.61
N ILE A 27 -26.44 -3.88 46.34
CA ILE A 27 -26.49 -2.53 46.89
C ILE A 27 -26.88 -2.58 48.38
N ILE A 28 -26.07 -1.98 49.25
CA ILE A 28 -26.50 -1.38 50.52
C ILE A 28 -25.68 -0.11 50.75
N GLY A 29 -26.37 1.01 51.01
CA GLY A 29 -25.77 2.32 51.24
C GLY A 29 -25.13 2.49 52.62
N GLY A 30 -24.21 3.45 52.72
CA GLY A 30 -23.63 3.90 53.98
C GLY A 30 -22.62 5.03 53.77
N ARG A 31 -22.82 6.15 54.47
CA ARG A 31 -22.08 7.41 54.40
C ARG A 31 -21.06 7.47 55.54
N SER A 32 -19.76 7.67 55.27
CA SER A 32 -18.84 8.52 56.07
C SER A 32 -17.34 8.41 55.72
N ARG A 33 -16.75 9.60 55.48
CA ARG A 33 -15.42 10.15 55.88
C ARG A 33 -14.13 9.30 55.87
N LEU A 34 -13.14 9.94 55.23
CA LEU A 34 -11.72 10.10 55.58
C LEU A 34 -10.80 8.86 55.55
N GLY A 35 -9.79 8.95 54.68
CA GLY A 35 -8.64 8.07 54.67
C GLY A 35 -7.75 8.38 53.47
N ALA A 36 -6.89 9.40 53.60
CA ALA A 36 -5.81 9.66 52.66
C ALA A 36 -4.77 8.55 52.77
N GLN A 37 -4.48 7.84 51.67
CA GLN A 37 -3.33 6.96 51.59
C GLN A 37 -2.73 7.01 50.18
N THR A 38 -1.70 7.84 50.07
CA THR A 38 -0.48 7.64 49.27
C THR A 38 -0.63 6.90 47.94
N SER A 39 -0.98 7.68 46.92
CA SER A 39 -0.44 7.55 45.55
C SER A 39 1.06 7.34 45.62
N TRP A 40 1.62 6.23 45.10
CA TRP A 40 2.96 6.10 44.47
C TRP A 40 3.42 4.64 44.23
N GLU A 41 2.64 3.58 44.52
CA GLU A 41 3.09 2.18 44.32
C GLU A 41 2.09 1.26 43.58
N MET A 42 1.64 1.63 42.37
CA MET A 42 0.86 0.70 41.51
C MET A 42 1.23 0.73 40.01
N PHE A 43 2.46 1.10 39.67
CA PHE A 43 2.95 0.93 38.28
C PHE A 43 4.19 0.05 38.25
N ARG A 44 4.01 -1.23 38.58
CA ARG A 44 4.90 -2.28 38.09
C ARG A 44 4.12 -3.58 37.93
N THR A 45 4.36 -4.22 36.79
CA THR A 45 3.97 -5.56 36.35
C THR A 45 2.50 -5.77 35.99
N ASN A 46 2.16 -5.63 34.71
CA ASN A 46 1.80 -6.79 33.87
C ASN A 46 1.75 -6.39 32.38
N VAL A 47 2.91 -6.36 31.71
CA VAL A 47 3.00 -6.06 30.27
C VAL A 47 3.02 -7.39 29.50
N ASN A 48 2.00 -8.25 29.65
CA ASN A 48 1.97 -9.56 28.99
C ASN A 48 0.58 -10.00 28.53
N HIS A 49 -0.24 -9.10 28.01
CA HIS A 49 -1.45 -9.52 27.29
C HIS A 49 -1.78 -8.62 26.10
N TRP A 50 -0.76 -8.23 25.34
CA TRP A 50 -0.98 -7.76 23.98
C TRP A 50 -0.67 -8.94 23.07
N SER A 51 -1.69 -9.77 22.82
CA SER A 51 -1.62 -10.71 21.70
C SER A 51 -1.61 -9.87 20.43
N CYS A 52 -0.42 -9.53 19.96
CA CYS A 52 -0.24 -9.09 18.59
C CYS A 52 -0.42 -10.34 17.74
N SER A 53 -1.67 -10.66 17.41
CA SER A 53 -1.93 -11.70 16.43
C SER A 53 -1.15 -11.33 15.18
N SER A 54 -0.24 -12.22 14.79
CA SER A 54 0.50 -12.12 13.54
C SER A 54 -0.55 -11.97 12.44
N ILE A 55 -0.63 -10.78 11.84
CA ILE A 55 -1.41 -10.61 10.63
C ILE A 55 -0.63 -11.41 9.60
N THR A 56 -1.01 -12.66 9.39
CA THR A 56 -0.77 -13.32 8.12
C THR A 56 -1.37 -12.37 7.09
N MET A 57 -0.52 -11.73 6.30
CA MET A 57 -0.95 -10.92 5.15
C MET A 57 -1.79 -11.85 4.29
N ALA A 58 -3.12 -11.77 4.45
CA ALA A 58 -4.03 -12.56 3.67
C ALA A 58 -3.71 -12.27 2.21
N ALA A 59 -3.41 -13.30 1.44
CA ALA A 59 -3.15 -13.17 0.01
C ALA A 59 -4.31 -12.35 -0.59
N LEU A 60 -3.99 -11.17 -1.14
CA LEU A 60 -5.00 -10.29 -1.72
C LEU A 60 -5.71 -11.06 -2.84
N ASP A 61 -7.03 -11.22 -2.72
CA ASP A 61 -7.83 -11.86 -3.77
C ASP A 61 -7.83 -10.98 -5.03
N PHE A 62 -7.63 -11.59 -6.20
CA PHE A 62 -7.47 -10.86 -7.46
C PHE A 62 -8.67 -9.98 -7.79
N LYS A 63 -9.89 -10.47 -7.54
CA LYS A 63 -11.10 -9.70 -7.81
C LYS A 63 -11.19 -8.46 -6.93
N THR A 64 -10.80 -8.59 -5.66
CA THR A 64 -10.76 -7.44 -4.74
C THR A 64 -9.72 -6.40 -5.15
N ALA A 65 -8.54 -6.85 -5.60
CA ALA A 65 -7.48 -5.97 -6.10
C ALA A 65 -7.91 -5.22 -7.37
N VAL A 66 -8.55 -5.90 -8.32
CA VAL A 66 -9.09 -5.27 -9.54
C VAL A 66 -10.11 -4.20 -9.17
N LYS A 67 -11.08 -4.49 -8.31
CA LYS A 67 -12.11 -3.52 -7.91
C LYS A 67 -11.51 -2.26 -7.28
N GLN A 68 -10.52 -2.42 -6.39
CA GLN A 68 -9.81 -1.28 -5.79
C GLN A 68 -9.10 -0.42 -6.84
N GLU A 69 -8.45 -1.05 -7.81
CA GLU A 69 -7.78 -0.34 -8.90
C GLU A 69 -8.78 0.34 -9.85
N GLU A 70 -9.92 -0.29 -10.14
CA GLU A 70 -10.99 0.33 -10.93
C GLU A 70 -11.54 1.59 -10.23
N ASP A 71 -11.85 1.52 -8.93
CA ASP A 71 -12.35 2.65 -8.15
C ASP A 71 -11.33 3.80 -8.13
N TYR A 72 -10.04 3.48 -7.94
CA TYR A 72 -8.96 4.45 -8.02
C TYR A 72 -8.84 5.07 -9.41
N LEU A 73 -8.83 4.26 -10.47
CA LEU A 73 -8.68 4.73 -11.85
C LEU A 73 -9.89 5.55 -12.32
N ARG A 74 -11.11 5.23 -11.85
CA ARG A 74 -12.31 6.04 -12.10
C ARG A 74 -12.20 7.43 -11.48
N SER A 75 -11.60 7.53 -10.29
CA SER A 75 -11.34 8.83 -9.67
C SER A 75 -10.26 9.63 -10.40
N PHE A 76 -9.26 8.94 -10.97
CA PHE A 76 -8.16 9.57 -11.70
C PHE A 76 -8.54 10.00 -13.12
N TYR A 77 -9.41 9.24 -13.77
CA TYR A 77 -9.97 9.53 -15.10
C TYR A 77 -11.47 9.81 -14.97
N PRO A 78 -11.88 11.01 -14.48
CA PRO A 78 -13.29 11.31 -14.30
C PRO A 78 -14.04 11.44 -15.63
N THR A 79 -13.40 11.95 -16.68
CA THR A 79 -14.02 12.16 -18.00
C THR A 79 -13.37 11.30 -19.08
N PRO A 80 -14.07 11.02 -20.21
CA PRO A 80 -13.48 10.28 -21.32
C PRO A 80 -12.33 11.03 -22.03
N ALA A 81 -12.25 12.36 -21.90
CA ALA A 81 -11.18 13.17 -22.48
C ALA A 81 -9.85 13.01 -21.74
N ASP A 82 -9.87 12.55 -20.48
CA ASP A 82 -8.66 12.37 -19.66
C ASP A 82 -7.84 11.12 -20.05
N ILE A 83 -8.39 10.27 -20.91
CA ILE A 83 -7.73 9.04 -21.37
C ILE A 83 -6.70 9.36 -22.44
N PRO A 84 -5.51 8.74 -22.40
CA PRO A 84 -4.51 8.95 -23.42
C PRO A 84 -5.01 8.52 -24.80
N GLY A 85 -4.94 9.44 -25.77
CA GLY A 85 -5.19 9.12 -27.17
C GLY A 85 -4.17 8.14 -27.76
N CYS A 86 -4.52 7.51 -28.89
CA CYS A 86 -3.68 6.46 -29.47
C CYS A 86 -2.31 6.95 -29.93
N LEU A 87 -2.18 8.21 -30.35
CA LEU A 87 -0.87 8.81 -30.68
C LEU A 87 0.03 8.92 -29.45
N ASN A 88 -0.51 9.32 -28.29
CA ASN A 88 0.27 9.38 -27.04
C ASN A 88 0.79 8.00 -26.62
N LEU A 89 -0.02 6.95 -26.83
CA LEU A 89 0.40 5.57 -26.56
C LEU A 89 1.45 5.08 -27.55
N PHE A 90 1.32 5.46 -28.83
CA PHE A 90 2.34 5.20 -29.85
C PHE A 90 3.67 5.89 -29.51
N GLU A 91 3.64 7.17 -29.15
CA GLU A 91 4.82 7.92 -28.71
C GLU A 91 5.48 7.31 -27.47
N THR A 92 4.66 6.80 -26.53
CA THR A 92 5.18 6.07 -25.37
C THR A 92 5.91 4.79 -25.77
N TRP A 93 5.37 4.06 -26.76
CA TRP A 93 6.01 2.86 -27.30
C TRP A 93 7.30 3.18 -28.08
N THR A 94 7.29 4.19 -28.96
CA THR A 94 8.49 4.60 -29.70
C THR A 94 9.55 5.16 -28.76
N GLY A 95 9.18 5.92 -27.73
CA GLY A 95 10.08 6.40 -26.68
C GLY A 95 10.75 5.28 -25.88
N CYS A 96 10.06 4.15 -25.67
CA CYS A 96 10.65 2.95 -25.07
C CYS A 96 11.69 2.28 -25.99
N ASN A 97 11.47 2.32 -27.30
CA ASN A 97 12.38 1.76 -28.30
C ASN A 97 13.51 2.71 -28.74
N ALA A 98 13.43 3.99 -28.34
CA ALA A 98 14.44 4.98 -28.67
C ALA A 98 15.83 4.59 -28.13
N LEU A 99 16.88 4.94 -28.88
CA LEU A 99 18.27 4.56 -28.54
C LEU A 99 18.66 4.99 -27.12
N ARG A 100 18.26 6.20 -26.70
CA ARG A 100 18.57 6.74 -25.36
C ARG A 100 18.02 5.89 -24.23
N SER A 101 16.77 5.40 -24.35
CA SER A 101 16.14 4.57 -23.32
C SER A 101 16.72 3.16 -23.31
N GLN A 102 17.08 2.62 -24.48
CA GLN A 102 17.77 1.34 -24.64
C GLN A 102 19.16 1.35 -23.96
N VAL A 103 20.00 2.34 -24.26
CA VAL A 103 21.34 2.46 -23.66
C VAL A 103 21.25 2.63 -22.15
N LYS A 104 20.33 3.49 -21.68
CA LYS A 104 20.12 3.70 -20.23
C LYS A 104 19.67 2.43 -19.51
N ALA A 105 18.80 1.63 -20.13
CA ALA A 105 18.32 0.37 -19.56
C ALA A 105 19.44 -0.67 -19.51
N ILE A 106 20.26 -0.77 -20.55
CA ILE A 106 21.43 -1.66 -20.57
C ILE A 106 22.42 -1.27 -19.48
N TYR A 107 22.73 0.03 -19.34
CA TYR A 107 23.63 0.50 -18.30
C TYR A 107 23.11 0.24 -16.88
N ARG A 108 21.81 0.45 -16.61
CA ARG A 108 21.24 0.31 -15.26
C ARG A 108 20.86 -1.11 -14.87
N TYR A 109 20.37 -1.91 -15.82
CA TYR A 109 19.74 -3.19 -15.55
C TYR A 109 20.38 -4.35 -16.33
N GLY A 110 21.40 -4.09 -17.16
CA GLY A 110 22.10 -5.13 -17.92
C GLY A 110 21.31 -5.72 -19.09
N GLY A 111 20.19 -5.11 -19.49
CA GLY A 111 19.33 -5.64 -20.55
C GLY A 111 18.49 -4.58 -21.24
N ARG A 112 17.92 -4.94 -22.39
CA ARG A 112 16.97 -4.08 -23.12
C ARG A 112 15.65 -3.97 -22.34
N PRO A 113 14.98 -2.81 -22.34
CA PRO A 113 13.69 -2.65 -21.70
C PRO A 113 12.62 -3.49 -22.43
N ARG A 114 11.70 -4.06 -21.66
CA ARG A 114 10.56 -4.80 -22.22
C ARG A 114 9.46 -3.82 -22.66
N CYS A 115 9.42 -3.52 -23.96
CA CYS A 115 8.46 -2.55 -24.53
C CYS A 115 7.17 -3.19 -25.07
N SER A 116 7.00 -4.51 -25.01
CA SER A 116 5.84 -5.23 -25.56
C SER A 116 4.51 -4.72 -25.01
N GLN A 117 4.43 -4.52 -23.70
CA GLN A 117 3.21 -4.03 -23.05
C GLN A 117 2.75 -2.67 -23.62
N LYS A 118 3.69 -1.77 -23.93
CA LYS A 118 3.35 -0.46 -24.51
C LYS A 118 2.79 -0.59 -25.92
N MET A 119 3.29 -1.56 -26.69
CA MET A 119 2.74 -1.89 -28.00
C MET A 119 1.32 -2.46 -27.86
N ASP A 120 1.09 -3.30 -26.86
CA ASP A 120 -0.23 -3.89 -26.62
C ASP A 120 -1.25 -2.83 -26.21
N ASP A 121 -0.84 -1.82 -25.45
CA ASP A 121 -1.71 -0.68 -25.09
C ASP A 121 -2.06 0.16 -26.33
N PHE A 122 -1.10 0.38 -27.23
CA PHE A 122 -1.35 1.05 -28.51
C PHE A 122 -2.33 0.26 -29.39
N LYS A 123 -2.11 -1.05 -29.57
CA LYS A 123 -3.01 -1.92 -30.34
C LYS A 123 -4.43 -1.91 -29.76
N PHE A 124 -4.55 -1.94 -28.45
CA PHE A 124 -5.85 -1.87 -27.78
C PHE A 124 -6.57 -0.55 -28.04
N CYS A 125 -5.86 0.57 -27.99
CA CYS A 125 -6.45 1.86 -28.34
C CYS A 125 -7.04 1.86 -29.75
N LEU A 126 -6.35 1.23 -30.71
CA LEU A 126 -6.87 1.09 -32.08
C LEU A 126 -8.19 0.29 -32.12
N THR A 127 -8.32 -0.75 -31.29
CA THR A 127 -9.57 -1.52 -31.18
C THR A 127 -10.71 -0.74 -30.52
N LEU A 128 -10.38 0.24 -29.66
CA LEU A 128 -11.37 1.05 -28.95
C LEU A 128 -11.97 2.18 -29.80
N LYS A 129 -11.32 2.57 -30.90
CA LYS A 129 -11.70 3.74 -31.71
C LYS A 129 -13.14 3.71 -32.23
N ALA A 130 -13.73 2.52 -32.38
CA ALA A 130 -15.09 2.34 -32.88
C ALA A 130 -16.19 2.44 -31.79
N LEU A 131 -15.82 2.45 -30.50
CA LEU A 131 -16.77 2.46 -29.39
C LEU A 131 -17.20 3.89 -29.02
N HIS A 132 -18.30 4.02 -28.28
CA HIS A 132 -18.71 5.30 -27.70
C HIS A 132 -17.65 5.79 -26.68
N PRO A 133 -17.36 7.11 -26.55
CA PRO A 133 -16.31 7.62 -25.65
C PRO A 133 -16.40 7.13 -24.20
N GLU A 134 -17.61 6.97 -23.66
CA GLU A 134 -17.80 6.41 -22.32
C GLU A 134 -17.45 4.92 -22.24
N GLU A 135 -17.76 4.14 -23.28
CA GLU A 135 -17.40 2.72 -23.34
C GLU A 135 -15.89 2.54 -23.54
N GLN A 136 -15.26 3.41 -24.33
CA GLN A 136 -13.80 3.46 -24.45
C GLN A 136 -13.16 3.68 -23.08
N ARG A 137 -13.76 4.57 -22.27
CA ARG A 137 -13.31 4.86 -20.93
C ARG A 137 -13.38 3.68 -19.99
N GLU A 138 -14.55 3.05 -19.91
CA GLU A 138 -14.73 1.89 -19.04
C GLU A 138 -13.83 0.71 -19.47
N ALA A 139 -13.69 0.48 -20.79
CA ALA A 139 -12.81 -0.57 -21.31
C ALA A 139 -11.32 -0.31 -21.00
N TRP A 140 -10.88 0.95 -21.10
CA TRP A 140 -9.52 1.37 -20.74
C TRP A 140 -9.26 1.18 -19.23
N VAL A 141 -10.16 1.67 -18.39
CA VAL A 141 -10.06 1.57 -16.93
C VAL A 141 -9.97 0.11 -16.49
N ARG A 142 -10.88 -0.76 -16.97
CA ARG A 142 -10.91 -2.18 -16.61
C ARG A 142 -9.59 -2.89 -16.96
N ARG A 143 -9.14 -2.77 -18.21
CA ARG A 143 -7.88 -3.40 -18.65
C ARG A 143 -6.69 -2.89 -17.82
N ARG A 144 -6.68 -1.59 -17.50
CA ARG A 144 -5.60 -0.99 -16.71
C ARG A 144 -5.64 -1.47 -15.26
N ALA A 145 -6.83 -1.62 -14.69
CA ALA A 145 -7.04 -2.17 -13.36
C ALA A 145 -6.55 -3.62 -13.27
N GLU A 146 -6.90 -4.47 -14.24
CA GLU A 146 -6.41 -5.85 -14.33
C GLU A 146 -4.87 -5.91 -14.39
N TRP A 147 -4.25 -5.02 -15.16
CA TRP A 147 -2.80 -4.96 -15.25
C TRP A 147 -2.14 -4.56 -13.91
N TRP A 148 -2.69 -3.56 -13.21
CA TRP A 148 -2.18 -3.14 -11.91
C TRP A 148 -2.44 -4.19 -10.82
N ALA A 149 -3.60 -4.84 -10.83
CA ALA A 149 -3.95 -5.90 -9.91
C ALA A 149 -2.98 -7.09 -10.02
N ASN A 150 -2.65 -7.53 -11.26
CA ASN A 150 -1.65 -8.57 -11.49
C ASN A 150 -0.29 -8.22 -10.88
N ARG A 151 0.13 -6.95 -10.97
CA ARG A 151 1.39 -6.48 -10.38
C ARG A 151 1.36 -6.41 -8.86
N ARG A 152 0.20 -6.11 -8.26
CA ARG A 152 0.05 -6.05 -6.80
C ARG A 152 0.00 -7.42 -6.15
N ILE A 153 -0.52 -8.42 -6.85
CA ILE A 153 -0.57 -9.81 -6.35
C ILE A 153 0.75 -10.53 -6.57
N THR A 154 1.48 -10.15 -7.62
CA THR A 154 2.86 -10.62 -7.77
C THR A 154 3.67 -10.19 -6.55
N LYS A 155 4.52 -11.09 -6.04
CA LYS A 155 5.31 -10.91 -4.82
C LYS A 155 5.97 -9.53 -4.75
N SER A 156 5.66 -8.79 -3.70
CA SER A 156 6.29 -7.53 -3.33
C SER A 156 7.60 -7.79 -2.60
N SER A 157 8.48 -6.80 -2.53
CA SER A 157 9.64 -6.87 -1.63
C SER A 157 9.21 -7.01 -0.16
N GLU A 158 8.06 -6.44 0.21
CA GLU A 158 7.47 -6.58 1.55
C GLU A 158 7.12 -8.03 1.89
N ASP A 159 6.95 -8.93 0.91
CA ASP A 159 6.68 -10.35 1.15
C ASP A 159 7.97 -11.16 1.39
N VAL A 160 9.13 -10.58 1.10
CA VAL A 160 10.45 -11.21 1.28
C VAL A 160 11.05 -10.84 2.63
N TRP A 161 10.67 -9.69 3.19
CA TRP A 161 11.22 -9.16 4.43
C TRP A 161 10.20 -9.20 5.55
N ASP A 162 10.54 -9.85 6.66
CA ASP A 162 9.72 -9.81 7.87
C ASP A 162 9.78 -8.43 8.52
N ILE A 163 8.64 -7.99 9.06
CA ILE A 163 8.56 -6.74 9.82
C ILE A 163 9.34 -6.93 11.13
N ARG A 164 10.25 -6.01 11.42
CA ARG A 164 11.01 -6.02 12.67
C ARG A 164 10.07 -5.81 13.85
N GLU A 165 10.15 -6.70 14.84
CA GLU A 165 9.41 -6.57 16.09
C GLU A 165 10.06 -5.56 17.04
N THR A 166 11.38 -5.47 17.01
CA THR A 166 12.17 -4.58 17.86
C THR A 166 12.96 -3.56 17.04
N PRO A 167 13.13 -2.32 17.55
CA PRO A 167 14.09 -1.38 17.00
C PRO A 167 15.51 -1.97 16.96
N LEU A 168 16.32 -1.51 16.02
CA LEU A 168 17.74 -1.82 15.98
C LEU A 168 18.45 -1.13 17.15
N ASP A 169 19.31 -1.87 17.84
CA ASP A 169 20.20 -1.26 18.83
C ASP A 169 21.20 -0.33 18.12
N ASN A 170 21.33 0.90 18.63
CA ASN A 170 22.29 1.91 18.15
C ASN A 170 22.16 2.29 16.65
N TYR A 171 20.93 2.41 16.12
CA TYR A 171 20.69 2.93 14.77
C TYR A 171 19.79 4.19 14.77
N PRO A 172 20.18 5.27 14.06
CA PRO A 172 21.44 5.47 13.35
C PRO A 172 22.62 5.57 14.33
N PRO A 173 23.84 5.15 13.91
CA PRO A 173 25.02 5.35 14.74
C PRO A 173 25.21 6.85 15.03
N PRO A 174 25.76 7.22 16.20
CA PRO A 174 26.04 8.60 16.51
C PRO A 174 26.98 9.19 15.45
N LEU A 175 26.67 10.37 14.95
CA LEU A 175 27.55 11.10 14.03
C LEU A 175 28.80 11.53 14.80
N THR A 176 29.87 10.75 14.69
CA THR A 176 31.19 11.11 15.19
C THR A 176 31.86 12.01 14.16
N PHE A 177 32.00 13.30 14.47
CA PHE A 177 32.66 14.28 13.59
C PHE A 177 34.18 14.07 13.47
N ASP A 178 34.74 13.12 14.21
CA ASP A 178 36.18 12.85 14.30
C ASP A 178 36.64 11.65 13.46
N GLU A 179 35.75 11.01 12.69
CA GLU A 179 36.12 9.88 11.82
C GLU A 179 36.63 10.41 10.46
N PRO A 180 37.91 10.16 10.08
CA PRO A 180 38.40 10.51 8.76
C PRO A 180 37.62 9.76 7.68
N LEU A 181 37.21 10.47 6.62
CA LEU A 181 36.62 9.86 5.44
C LEU A 181 37.66 8.95 4.76
N GLU A 182 37.55 7.63 4.90
CA GLU A 182 38.20 6.65 4.00
C GLU A 182 37.34 6.39 2.75
#